data_AF-A0A534HVI0-F1
#
_entry.id   AF-A0A534HVI0-F1
#
_cell.length_a   1.000
_cell.length_b   1.000
_cell.length_c   1.000
_cell.angle_alpha   90.00
_cell.angle_beta   90.00
_cell.angle_gamma   90.00
#
_symmetry.space_group_name_H-M   'P 1'
#
loop_
_entity.id
_entity.type
_entity.pdbx_description
1 polymer ?
#
loop_
_entity_poly.entity_id
_entity_poly.type
_entity_poly.pdbx_seq_one_letter_code
_entity_poly.pdbx_strand_id
1 'polypeptide(L)' 'MRRGDVVTVAAAGDYGKPRPAVIVQTDALPAEHASVVVCRMTSEGDDAQDFR' A
#
# COMPACT_ATOMS: atom_id res chain seq x y z
N MET A 1 10.70 7.08 1.26
CA MET A 1 9.78 6.03 0.78
C MET A 1 10.61 4.82 0.45
N ARG A 2 10.60 3.83 1.33
CA ARG A 2 11.33 2.56 1.22
C ARG A 2 10.35 1.41 1.43
N ARG A 3 10.71 0.23 0.96
CA ARG A 3 9.92 -0.99 1.22
C ARG A 3 9.68 -1.15 2.72
N GLY A 4 8.41 -1.34 3.10
CA GLY A 4 7.99 -1.46 4.50
C GLY A 4 7.54 -0.15 5.16
N ASP A 5 7.81 1.02 4.57
CA ASP A 5 7.25 2.28 5.07
C ASP A 5 5.72 2.26 4.97
N VAL A 6 5.04 2.80 6.00
CA VAL A 6 3.60 3.05 5.98
C VAL A 6 3.36 4.52 5.61
N VAL A 7 2.56 4.75 4.58
CA VAL A 7 2.26 6.07 4.03
C VAL A 7 0.76 6.27 3.86
N THR A 8 0.29 7.52 3.95
CA THR A 8 -1.11 7.86 3.67
C THR A 8 -1.30 8.07 2.18
N VAL A 9 -2.22 7.34 1.56
CA VAL A 9 -2.51 7.40 0.12
C VAL A 9 -3.95 7.86 -0.12
N ALA A 10 -4.09 8.92 -0.93
CA ALA A 10 -5.35 9.34 -1.52
C ALA A 10 -5.48 8.72 -2.92
N ALA A 11 -6.23 7.62 -3.03
CA ALA A 11 -6.47 6.95 -4.31
C ALA A 11 -7.69 7.56 -5.02
N ALA A 12 -7.61 7.76 -6.34
CA ALA A 12 -8.72 8.26 -7.13
C ALA A 12 -9.86 7.22 -7.25
N GLY A 13 -11.11 7.68 -7.30
CA GLY A 13 -12.31 6.84 -7.37
C GLY A 13 -13.00 6.66 -6.01
N ASP A 14 -13.81 5.61 -5.86
CA ASP A 14 -14.69 5.39 -4.71
C ASP A 14 -13.98 4.82 -3.47
N TYR A 15 -12.69 5.13 -3.32
CA TYR A 15 -11.86 4.65 -2.22
C TYR A 15 -11.98 5.45 -0.93
N GLY A 16 -12.84 6.48 -0.95
CA GLY A 16 -13.16 7.32 0.19
C GLY A 16 -12.01 8.24 0.61
N LYS A 17 -11.86 8.40 1.92
CA LYS A 17 -10.83 9.26 2.51
C LYS A 17 -9.42 8.68 2.25
N PRO A 18 -8.35 9.50 2.31
CA PRO A 18 -6.99 8.98 2.31
C PRO A 18 -6.79 7.93 3.41
N ARG A 19 -6.14 6.81 3.07
CA ARG A 19 -5.95 5.65 3.99
C ARG A 19 -4.49 5.21 4.03
N PRO A 20 -4.05 4.56 5.12
CA PRO A 20 -2.73 3.97 5.20
C PRO A 20 -2.50 2.91 4.12
N ALA A 21 -1.28 2.84 3.61
CA ALA A 21 -0.79 1.81 2.72
C ALA A 21 0.68 1.50 3.04
N VAL A 22 1.10 0.25 2.87
CA VAL A 22 2.50 -0.15 3.00
C VAL A 22 3.17 -0.17 1.64
N ILE A 23 4.39 0.34 1.54
CA ILE A 23 5.19 0.25 0.33
C ILE A 23 5.71 -1.19 0.18
N VAL A 24 5.34 -1.84 -0.93
CA VAL A 24 5.73 -3.23 -1.23
C VAL A 24 6.69 -3.35 -2.40
N GLN A 25 7.00 -2.22 -3.06
CA GLN A 25 7.95 -2.17 -4.17
C GLN A 25 9.30 -2.80 -3.79
N THR A 26 9.82 -3.64 -4.70
CA THR A 26 11.14 -4.26 -4.56
C THR A 26 12.25 -3.23 -4.72
N ASP A 27 13.33 -3.38 -3.96
CA ASP A 27 14.53 -2.54 -4.07
C ASP A 27 15.36 -2.85 -5.32
N ALA A 28 14.99 -3.90 -6.08
CA ALA A 28 15.61 -4.23 -7.38
C ALA A 28 15.19 -3.27 -8.51
N LEU A 29 14.14 -2.48 -8.31
CA LEU A 29 13.73 -1.45 -9.27
C LEU A 29 14.49 -0.14 -8.99
N PRO A 30 14.83 0.64 -10.03
CA PRO A 30 15.46 1.95 -9.87
C PRO A 30 14.69 2.86 -8.89
N ALA A 31 15.42 3.48 -7.95
CA ALA A 31 14.83 4.34 -6.93
C ALA A 31 14.26 5.67 -7.49
N GLU A 32 14.63 6.01 -8.73
CA GLU A 32 14.29 7.26 -9.41
C GLU A 32 12.90 7.24 -10.06
N HIS A 33 12.20 6.11 -10.03
CA HIS A 33 10.83 6.05 -10.55
C HIS A 33 9.91 7.01 -9.79
N ALA A 34 9.14 7.79 -10.55
CA ALA A 34 8.18 8.75 -9.99
C ALA A 34 6.97 8.09 -9.29
N SER A 35 6.86 6.77 -9.35
CA SER A 35 5.78 5.98 -8.74
C SER A 35 6.33 4.86 -7.87
N VAL A 36 5.52 4.43 -6.91
CA VAL A 36 5.80 3.27 -6.07
C VAL A 36 4.62 2.31 -6.04
N VAL A 37 4.90 1.01 -5.89
CA VAL A 37 3.88 -0.01 -5.63
C VAL A 37 3.53 -0.03 -4.14
N VAL A 38 2.24 0.09 -3.83
CA VAL A 38 1.71 0.11 -2.45
C VAL A 38 0.58 -0.91 -2.28
N CYS A 39 0.47 -1.47 -1.06
CA CYS A 39 -0.67 -2.28 -0.64
C CYS A 39 -1.51 -1.46 0.36
N ARG A 40 -2.76 -1.15 0.00
CA ARG A 40 -3.63 -0.33 0.85
C ARG A 40 -4.22 -1.16 1.99
N MET A 41 -4.36 -0.52 3.14
CA MET A 41 -4.92 -1.14 4.34
C MET A 41 -6.39 -0.74 4.51
N THR A 42 -7.18 -1.69 5.01
CA THR A 42 -8.55 -1.45 5.46
C THR A 42 -8.68 -1.84 6.93
N SER A 43 -9.61 -1.18 7.62
CA SER A 43 -10.02 -1.57 8.98
C SER A 43 -11.13 -2.63 8.98
N GLU A 44 -11.70 -2.91 7.80
CA GLU A 44 -12.62 -4.01 7.60
C GLU A 44 -11.81 -5.31 7.61
N GLY A 45 -11.93 -6.07 8.69
CA GLY A 45 -11.33 -7.38 8.80
C GLY A 45 -12.20 -8.41 8.11
N ASP A 46 -11.59 -9.23 7.27
CA ASP A 46 -12.17 -10.50 6.85
C ASP A 46 -11.39 -11.63 7.53
N ASP A 47 -12.08 -12.71 7.88
CA ASP A 47 -11.45 -13.87 8.50
C ASP A 47 -10.66 -14.58 7.41
N ALA A 48 -9.40 -14.18 7.25
CA ALA A 48 -8.47 -14.69 6.24
C ALA A 48 -8.01 -16.12 6.59
N GLN A 49 -8.95 -17.06 6.63
CA GLN A 49 -8.70 -18.47 6.97
C GLN A 49 -7.69 -19.11 6.01
N ASP A 50 -7.64 -18.65 4.77
CA ASP A 50 -6.79 -19.18 3.70
C ASP A 50 -5.31 -18.75 3.80
N PHE A 51 -4.96 -17.85 4.71
CA PHE A 51 -3.59 -17.29 4.84
C PHE A 51 -2.96 -17.53 6.22
N ARG A 52 -3.48 -18.51 6.98
CA ARG A 52 -2.86 -18.99 8.23
C ARG A 52 -1.74 -19.99 7.98
#